data_AF-A0A3E4YMA5-F1
#
_entry.id   AF-A0A3E4YMA5-F1
#
_cell.length_a   1.000
_cell.length_b   1.000
_cell.length_c   1.000
_cell.angle_alpha   90.00
_cell.angle_beta   90.00
_cell.angle_gamma   90.00
#
_symmetry.space_group_name_H-M   'P 1'
#
loop_
_entity.id
_entity.type
_entity.pdbx_description
1 polymer ?
#
loop_
_entity_poly.entity_id
_entity_poly.type
_entity_poly.pdbx_seq_one_letter_code
_entity_poly.pdbx_strand_id
1 'polypeptide(L)'
;MTFKEWLKNASNNRSNDFGNLLPELKLMDGTKLSVQASDFHMCEPKAKLEDGDYYCVEVYTQGIKVKELEETCYEVSPYIYGYVPVEFMETLCLLHGGIK
;
A
#
# COMPACT_ATOMS: atom_id res chain seq x y z
N MET A 1 -11.90 3.97 -8.80
CA MET A 1 -11.71 3.07 -7.64
C MET A 1 -10.93 3.85 -6.60
N THR A 2 -11.41 3.87 -5.37
CA THR A 2 -10.69 4.44 -4.22
C THR A 2 -9.58 3.50 -3.76
N PHE A 3 -8.63 3.99 -2.98
CA PHE A 3 -7.60 3.12 -2.39
C PHE A 3 -8.22 2.12 -1.40
N LYS A 4 -9.24 2.52 -0.64
CA LYS A 4 -9.98 1.59 0.24
C LYS A 4 -10.66 0.45 -0.52
N GLU A 5 -11.31 0.76 -1.65
CA GLU A 5 -11.90 -0.27 -2.52
C GLU A 5 -10.84 -1.20 -3.10
N TRP A 6 -9.70 -0.65 -3.53
CA TRP A 6 -8.58 -1.44 -4.01
C TRP A 6 -8.04 -2.35 -2.91
N LEU A 7 -7.83 -1.83 -1.68
CA LEU A 7 -7.28 -2.59 -0.57
C LEU A 7 -8.17 -3.75 -0.16
N LYS A 8 -9.49 -3.53 -0.11
CA LYS A 8 -10.48 -4.60 0.08
C LYS A 8 -10.39 -5.68 -1.00
N ASN A 9 -10.28 -5.28 -2.27
CA ASN A 9 -10.13 -6.22 -3.38
C ASN A 9 -8.81 -6.99 -3.28
N ALA A 10 -7.70 -6.28 -3.04
CA ALA A 10 -6.36 -6.82 -2.88
C ALA A 10 -6.28 -7.84 -1.74
N SER A 11 -6.93 -7.56 -0.60
CA SER A 11 -7.01 -8.47 0.55
C SER A 11 -7.65 -9.82 0.20
N ASN A 12 -8.61 -9.83 -0.73
CA ASN A 12 -9.25 -11.05 -1.22
C ASN A 12 -8.49 -11.72 -2.37
N ASN A 13 -7.47 -11.07 -2.92
CA ASN A 13 -6.70 -11.52 -4.07
C ASN A 13 -5.20 -11.62 -3.74
N ARG A 14 -4.88 -11.99 -2.50
CA ARG A 14 -3.51 -12.28 -2.08
C ARG A 14 -2.91 -13.40 -2.94
N SER A 15 -1.60 -13.38 -3.11
CA SER A 15 -0.87 -14.44 -3.79
C SER A 15 -1.04 -15.77 -3.03
N ASN A 16 -0.97 -16.88 -3.77
CA ASN A 16 -1.00 -18.23 -3.23
C ASN A 16 0.42 -18.79 -2.96
N ASP A 17 1.43 -17.91 -2.96
CA ASP A 17 2.79 -18.27 -2.57
C ASP A 17 2.99 -18.12 -1.05
N PHE A 18 4.19 -18.45 -0.59
CA PHE A 18 4.55 -18.37 0.83
C PHE A 18 4.39 -16.95 1.42
N GLY A 19 4.57 -15.90 0.62
CA GLY A 19 4.45 -14.52 1.06
C GLY A 19 3.00 -14.08 1.26
N ASN A 20 2.04 -14.70 0.56
CA ASN A 20 0.62 -14.37 0.62
C ASN A 20 0.37 -12.84 0.53
N LEU A 21 1.07 -12.24 -0.43
CA LEU A 21 1.21 -10.82 -0.61
C LEU A 21 -0.02 -10.25 -1.33
N LEU A 22 -0.36 -9.01 -1.00
CA LEU A 22 -1.30 -8.24 -1.79
C LEU A 22 -0.72 -8.00 -3.20
N PRO A 23 -1.57 -7.91 -4.24
CA PRO A 23 -1.13 -7.54 -5.58
C PRO A 23 -0.48 -6.15 -5.61
N GLU A 24 0.34 -5.92 -6.64
CA GLU A 24 0.94 -4.60 -6.88
C GLU A 24 -0.14 -3.54 -7.16
N LEU A 25 -0.06 -2.40 -6.47
CA LEU A 25 -0.87 -1.23 -6.77
C LEU A 25 -0.26 -0.49 -7.97
N LYS A 26 -1.06 -0.31 -9.01
CA LYS A 26 -0.67 0.39 -10.25
C LYS A 26 -1.45 1.68 -10.37
N LEU A 27 -0.75 2.79 -10.49
CA LEU A 27 -1.34 4.12 -10.66
C LEU A 27 -1.39 4.51 -12.14
N MET A 28 -2.26 5.45 -12.48
CA MET A 28 -2.54 5.85 -13.87
C MET A 28 -1.34 6.50 -14.57
N ASP A 29 -0.47 7.16 -13.81
CA ASP A 29 0.77 7.77 -14.31
C ASP A 29 1.90 6.76 -14.57
N GLY A 30 1.68 5.48 -14.30
CA GLY A 30 2.66 4.41 -14.47
C GLY A 30 3.44 4.05 -13.20
N THR A 31 3.23 4.76 -12.09
CA THR A 31 3.82 4.45 -10.79
C THR A 31 3.31 3.09 -10.29
N LYS A 32 4.22 2.31 -9.68
CA LYS A 32 3.96 0.99 -9.14
C LYS A 32 4.42 0.90 -7.70
N LEU A 33 3.53 0.45 -6.82
CA LEU A 33 3.78 0.34 -5.39
C LEU A 33 3.49 -1.08 -4.93
N SER A 34 4.39 -1.63 -4.13
CA SER A 34 4.08 -2.82 -3.33
C SER A 34 3.47 -2.36 -2.02
N VAL A 35 2.15 -2.38 -1.94
CA VAL A 35 1.40 -2.09 -0.72
C VAL A 35 1.11 -3.41 -0.03
N GLN A 36 1.52 -3.57 1.23
CA GLN A 36 1.39 -4.81 1.97
C GLN A 36 0.79 -4.59 3.36
N ALA A 37 -0.01 -5.56 3.80
CA ALA A 37 -0.61 -5.57 5.14
C ALA A 37 -0.81 -7.01 5.60
N SER A 38 -0.20 -7.36 6.74
CA SER A 38 -0.39 -8.62 7.46
C SER A 38 0.21 -8.50 8.87
N ASP A 39 0.11 -9.58 9.64
CA ASP A 39 0.85 -9.81 10.89
C ASP A 39 2.38 -9.56 10.84
N PHE A 40 3.01 -9.63 9.67
CA PHE A 40 4.45 -9.43 9.47
C PHE A 40 4.82 -8.03 8.96
N HIS A 41 3.85 -7.26 8.46
CA HIS A 41 4.08 -5.95 7.86
C HIS A 41 3.86 -4.82 8.86
N MET A 42 4.42 -3.64 8.56
CA MET A 42 4.22 -2.42 9.33
C MET A 42 2.86 -1.78 8.99
N CYS A 43 1.79 -2.38 9.51
CA CYS A 43 0.39 -1.99 9.29
C CYS A 43 -0.41 -2.03 10.59
N GLU A 44 -1.62 -1.46 10.59
CA GLU A 44 -2.56 -1.51 11.71
C GLU A 44 -3.99 -1.79 11.20
N PRO A 45 -4.69 -2.82 11.71
CA PRO A 45 -4.20 -3.80 12.67
C PRO A 45 -3.16 -4.75 12.06
N LYS A 46 -2.24 -5.25 12.90
CA LYS A 46 -1.28 -6.31 12.53
C LYS A 46 -1.96 -7.67 12.37
N ALA A 47 -2.75 -7.81 11.31
CA ALA A 47 -3.48 -9.03 11.00
C ALA A 47 -3.67 -9.17 9.48
N LYS A 48 -4.06 -10.36 9.04
CA LYS A 48 -4.55 -10.60 7.67
C LYS A 48 -6.06 -10.36 7.64
N LEU A 49 -6.47 -9.14 7.30
CA LEU A 49 -7.87 -8.77 7.17
C LEU A 49 -8.37 -9.07 5.76
N GLU A 50 -9.46 -9.84 5.66
CA GLU A 50 -10.13 -10.16 4.39
C GLU A 50 -10.99 -9.00 3.88
N ASP A 51 -11.49 -8.13 4.77
CA ASP A 51 -12.28 -6.95 4.42
C ASP A 51 -11.43 -5.73 4.01
N GLY A 52 -10.12 -5.80 4.26
CA GLY A 52 -9.16 -4.73 3.96
C GLY A 52 -9.29 -3.50 4.85
N ASP A 53 -9.97 -3.58 6.00
CA ASP A 53 -10.23 -2.45 6.90
C ASP A 53 -9.01 -2.09 7.78
N TYR A 54 -7.93 -1.69 7.11
CA TYR A 54 -6.71 -1.22 7.75
C TYR A 54 -6.75 0.30 7.98
N TYR A 55 -6.15 0.74 9.08
CA TYR A 55 -5.87 2.15 9.35
C TYR A 55 -4.60 2.62 8.63
N CYS A 56 -3.60 1.74 8.52
CA CYS A 56 -2.35 2.02 7.83
C CYS A 56 -1.71 0.75 7.26
N VAL A 57 -0.82 0.92 6.29
CA VAL A 57 -0.18 -0.14 5.49
C VAL A 57 1.32 0.07 5.37
N GLU A 58 2.04 -0.97 4.96
CA GLU A 58 3.44 -0.87 4.54
C GLU A 58 3.51 -0.62 3.04
N VAL A 59 4.40 0.28 2.61
CA VAL A 59 4.57 0.62 1.20
C VAL A 59 6.04 0.51 0.80
N TYR A 60 6.33 -0.31 -0.19
CA TYR A 60 7.62 -0.35 -0.87
C TYR A 60 7.52 0.25 -2.27
N THR A 61 8.33 1.27 -2.56
CA THR A 61 8.30 2.04 -3.81
C THR A 61 9.17 1.45 -4.92
N GLN A 62 9.67 0.22 -4.76
CA GLN A 62 10.49 -0.47 -5.77
C GLN A 62 11.77 0.27 -6.17
N GLY A 63 12.36 1.03 -5.23
CA GLY A 63 13.57 1.82 -5.50
C GLY A 63 13.32 3.14 -6.23
N ILE A 64 12.05 3.49 -6.46
CA ILE A 64 11.66 4.76 -7.09
C ILE A 64 11.36 5.78 -5.98
N LYS A 65 11.84 7.00 -6.16
CA LYS A 65 11.50 8.12 -5.27
C LYS A 65 10.07 8.57 -5.54
N VAL A 66 9.22 8.52 -4.51
CA VAL A 66 7.87 9.07 -4.51
C VAL A 66 7.87 10.23 -3.53
N LYS A 67 7.84 11.44 -4.06
CA LYS A 67 8.10 12.68 -3.30
C LYS A 67 7.16 12.82 -2.10
N GLU A 68 5.89 12.52 -2.29
CA GLU A 68 4.83 12.62 -1.29
C GLU A 68 5.10 11.71 -0.09
N LEU A 69 5.61 10.49 -0.34
CA LEU A 69 5.99 9.54 0.70
C LEU A 69 7.25 10.02 1.44
N GLU A 70 8.26 10.53 0.73
CA GLU A 70 9.48 11.08 1.34
C GLU A 70 9.19 12.30 2.24
N GLU A 71 8.22 13.14 1.88
CA GLU A 71 7.88 14.36 2.63
C GLU A 71 6.96 14.09 3.82
N THR A 72 6.15 13.03 3.79
CA THR A 72 5.04 12.83 4.74
C THR A 72 5.20 11.60 5.64
N CYS A 73 5.89 10.55 5.17
CA CYS A 73 5.91 9.25 5.83
C CYS A 73 7.29 8.91 6.40
N TYR A 74 7.31 8.07 7.43
CA TYR A 74 8.55 7.58 8.01
C TYR A 74 9.11 6.41 7.20
N GLU A 75 10.25 6.64 6.57
CA GLU A 75 11.03 5.60 5.92
C GLU A 75 11.75 4.75 6.98
N VAL A 76 11.43 3.46 7.03
CA VAL A 76 11.99 2.51 8.01
C VAL A 76 13.26 1.83 7.50
N SER A 77 13.39 1.77 6.18
CA SER A 77 14.48 1.16 5.42
C SER A 77 14.40 1.73 3.99
N PRO A 78 15.49 1.79 3.21
CA PRO A 78 15.45 2.38 1.88
C PRO A 78 14.25 1.94 1.04
N TYR A 79 13.41 2.91 0.67
CA TYR A 79 12.19 2.80 -0.14
C TYR A 79 11.03 2.06 0.52
N ILE A 80 11.14 1.70 1.80
CA ILE A 80 10.10 1.04 2.60
C ILE A 80 9.59 2.04 3.62
N TYR A 81 8.29 2.32 3.56
CA TYR A 81 7.58 3.23 4.45
C TYR A 81 6.59 2.40 5.28
N GLY A 82 6.75 2.45 6.60
CA GLY A 82 5.90 1.71 7.54
C GLY A 82 4.75 2.57 8.06
N TYR A 83 3.63 1.93 8.41
CA TYR A 83 2.45 2.57 9.00
C TYR A 83 1.95 3.78 8.20
N VAL A 84 1.98 3.69 6.86
CA VAL A 84 1.45 4.72 5.96
C VAL A 84 -0.08 4.77 6.07
N PRO A 85 -0.67 5.91 6.46
CA PRO A 85 -2.12 6.00 6.64
C PRO A 85 -2.90 5.70 5.36
N VAL A 86 -4.00 4.95 5.47
CA VAL A 86 -4.88 4.64 4.33
C VAL A 86 -5.48 5.91 3.71
N GLU A 87 -5.76 6.94 4.52
CA GLU A 87 -6.25 8.25 4.03
C GLU A 87 -5.19 9.01 3.23
N PHE A 88 -3.91 8.88 3.60
CA PHE A 88 -2.81 9.42 2.82
C PHE A 88 -2.69 8.68 1.48
N MET A 89 -2.80 7.35 1.49
CA MET A 89 -2.79 6.55 0.26
C MET A 89 -3.92 6.91 -0.71
N GLU A 90 -5.11 7.26 -0.19
CA GLU A 90 -6.20 7.80 -1.02
C GLU A 90 -5.76 9.08 -1.75
N THR A 91 -5.14 10.02 -1.01
CA THR A 91 -4.64 11.28 -1.58
C THR A 91 -3.52 11.03 -2.59
N LEU A 92 -2.58 10.15 -2.27
CA LEU A 92 -1.49 9.76 -3.16
C LEU A 92 -2.05 9.19 -4.48
N CYS A 93 -2.98 8.23 -4.40
CA CYS A 93 -3.60 7.67 -5.61
C CYS A 93 -4.23 8.74 -6.49
N LEU A 94 -4.90 9.73 -5.91
CA LEU A 94 -5.49 10.86 -6.65
C LEU A 94 -4.43 11.75 -7.32
N LEU A 95 -3.33 12.07 -6.63
CA LEU A 95 -2.23 12.87 -7.18
C LEU A 95 -1.58 12.21 -8.40
N HIS A 96 -1.52 10.87 -8.43
CA HIS A 96 -1.01 10.08 -9.54
C HIS A 96 -2.08 9.74 -10.61
N GLY A 97 -3.23 10.45 -10.61
CA GLY A 97 -4.28 10.31 -11.63
C GLY A 97 -5.25 9.15 -11.41
N GLY A 98 -5.19 8.49 -10.25
CA GLY A 98 -6.05 7.38 -9.85
C GLY A 98 -5.39 6.01 -9.97
N ILE A 99 -6.16 4.98 -9.59
CA ILE A 99 -5.76 3.57 -9.66
C ILE A 99 -6.16 2.99 -11.02
N LYS A 100 -5.26 2.21 -11.62
CA LYS A 100 -5.43 1.55 -12.92
C LYS A 100 -6.11 0.20 -12.82
#